data_AF-A0A1D8MQP0-F1
#
_entry.id   AF-A0A1D8MQP0-F1
#
_cell.length_a   1.000
_cell.length_b   1.000
_cell.length_c   1.000
_cell.angle_alpha   90.00
_cell.angle_beta   90.00
_cell.angle_gamma   90.00
#
_symmetry.space_group_name_H-M   'P 1'
#
loop_
_entity.id
_entity.type
_entity.pdbx_description
1 polymer ?
#
loop_
_entity_poly.entity_id
_entity_poly.type
_entity_poly.pdbx_seq_one_letter_code
_entity_poly.pdbx_strand_id
1 'polypeptide(L)'
;MKTNLEKKDTAILTFLLLFAVAAGLLGEYLGWQIEIDSKDFWQALIPAVACLYFVYRTEKIWGGEVLRFLTVIGSGIIFHAVIWGIIVQWHISGMPSLLGLSSAALYVLLHGMSAVAFGMTAYGFYIFYQSSKEEKT
;
A
#
# COMPACT_ATOMS: atom_id res chain seq x y z
N MET A 1 -13.69 -14.48 17.20
CA MET A 1 -12.31 -13.96 17.33
C MET A 1 -12.42 -12.59 18.01
N LYS A 2 -11.85 -12.38 19.21
CA LYS A 2 -11.87 -11.05 19.85
C LYS A 2 -10.84 -10.16 19.14
N THR A 3 -11.25 -8.98 18.68
CA THR A 3 -10.35 -8.01 18.05
C THR A 3 -9.68 -7.16 19.12
N ASN A 4 -8.38 -6.91 19.00
CA ASN A 4 -7.66 -5.94 19.85
C ASN A 4 -7.84 -4.48 19.38
N LEU A 5 -8.63 -4.25 18.33
CA LEU A 5 -8.96 -2.92 17.85
C LEU A 5 -9.85 -2.20 18.85
N GLU A 6 -9.53 -0.95 19.17
CA GLU A 6 -10.44 -0.09 19.91
C GLU A 6 -11.69 0.20 19.06
N LYS A 7 -12.79 0.62 19.71
CA LYS A 7 -14.01 1.04 19.00
C LYS A 7 -13.72 2.13 17.96
N LYS A 8 -12.79 3.04 18.26
CA LYS A 8 -12.38 4.13 17.35
C LYS A 8 -11.68 3.59 16.10
N ASP A 9 -10.80 2.60 16.24
CA ASP A 9 -10.03 2.03 15.12
C ASP A 9 -10.98 1.30 14.17
N THR A 10 -11.90 0.52 14.74
CA THR A 10 -12.93 -0.18 13.99
C THR A 10 -13.83 0.80 13.23
N ALA A 11 -14.24 1.89 13.88
CA ALA A 11 -15.05 2.93 13.26
C ALA A 11 -14.32 3.63 12.12
N ILE A 12 -13.03 3.97 12.30
CA ILE A 12 -12.19 4.61 11.28
C ILE A 12 -12.02 3.67 10.08
N LEU A 13 -11.62 2.42 10.30
CA LEU A 13 -11.42 1.45 9.21
C LEU A 13 -12.71 1.17 8.45
N THR A 14 -13.82 1.02 9.17
CA THR A 14 -15.15 0.82 8.56
C THR A 14 -15.57 2.05 7.76
N PHE A 15 -15.38 3.25 8.30
CA PHE A 15 -15.68 4.50 7.59
C PHE A 15 -14.85 4.62 6.32
N LEU A 16 -13.53 4.40 6.37
CA LEU A 16 -12.64 4.49 5.21
C LEU A 16 -13.06 3.49 4.12
N LEU A 17 -13.41 2.26 4.51
CA LEU A 17 -13.89 1.25 3.56
C LEU A 17 -15.22 1.67 2.92
N LEU A 18 -16.21 2.05 3.74
CA LEU A 18 -17.51 2.48 3.25
C LEU A 18 -17.42 3.72 2.37
N PHE A 19 -16.54 4.67 2.74
CA PHE A 19 -16.29 5.87 1.97
C PHE A 19 -15.68 5.53 0.59
N ALA A 20 -14.69 4.64 0.53
CA ALA A 20 -14.10 4.20 -0.74
C ALA A 20 -15.13 3.53 -1.66
N VAL A 21 -15.97 2.64 -1.11
CA VAL A 21 -17.05 1.99 -1.86
C VAL A 21 -18.08 3.01 -2.33
N ALA A 22 -18.55 3.89 -1.45
CA ALA A 22 -19.53 4.92 -1.79
C ALA A 22 -19.01 5.90 -2.84
N ALA A 23 -17.74 6.30 -2.76
CA ALA A 23 -17.09 7.16 -3.74
C ALA A 23 -17.02 6.49 -5.12
N GLY A 24 -16.67 5.19 -5.18
CA GLY A 24 -16.65 4.43 -6.43
C GLY A 24 -18.04 4.30 -7.07
N LEU A 25 -19.05 3.93 -6.26
CA LEU A 25 -20.44 3.83 -6.72
C LEU A 25 -21.01 5.18 -7.18
N LEU A 26 -20.66 6.26 -6.49
CA LEU A 26 -21.05 7.62 -6.87
C LEU A 26 -20.40 8.03 -8.20
N GLY A 27 -19.12 7.73 -8.39
CA GLY A 27 -18.42 8.00 -9.65
C GLY A 27 -19.06 7.26 -10.83
N GLU A 28 -19.39 5.98 -10.65
CA GLU A 28 -20.11 5.18 -11.64
C GLU A 28 -21.50 5.77 -11.95
N TYR A 29 -22.28 6.07 -10.91
CA TYR A 29 -23.63 6.64 -11.06
C TYR A 29 -23.62 8.00 -11.79
N LEU A 30 -22.60 8.83 -11.54
CA LEU A 30 -22.42 10.13 -12.19
C LEU A 30 -21.79 10.02 -13.58
N GLY A 31 -21.45 8.80 -14.04
CA GLY A 31 -20.83 8.56 -15.33
C GLY A 31 -19.45 9.21 -15.45
N TRP A 32 -18.71 9.32 -14.35
CA TRP A 32 -17.36 9.87 -14.36
C TRP A 32 -16.47 9.02 -15.25
N GLN A 33 -16.05 9.60 -16.37
CA GLN A 33 -14.95 9.07 -17.14
C GLN A 33 -13.68 9.36 -16.33
N ILE A 34 -13.16 8.34 -15.64
CA ILE A 34 -11.91 8.47 -14.90
C ILE A 34 -10.78 8.52 -15.92
N GLU A 35 -10.41 9.72 -16.35
CA GLU A 35 -9.09 9.96 -16.89
C GLU A 35 -8.10 9.83 -15.74
N ILE A 36 -7.39 8.71 -15.69
CA ILE A 36 -6.31 8.56 -14.72
C ILE A 36 -5.26 9.62 -15.08
N ASP A 37 -5.04 10.57 -14.17
CA ASP A 37 -4.13 11.72 -14.33
C ASP A 37 -2.99 11.56 -13.33
N SER A 38 -1.91 12.30 -13.52
CA SER A 38 -0.84 12.54 -12.56
C SER A 38 -1.33 12.84 -11.14
N LYS A 39 -2.57 13.30 -10.95
CA LYS A 39 -3.22 13.48 -9.64
C LYS A 39 -3.42 12.16 -8.88
N ASP A 40 -3.66 11.06 -9.55
CA ASP A 40 -3.85 9.74 -8.93
C ASP A 40 -2.55 9.21 -8.35
N PHE A 41 -1.41 9.54 -8.97
CA PHE A 41 -0.09 9.30 -8.38
C PHE A 41 0.07 10.01 -7.03
N TRP A 42 -0.32 11.28 -6.94
CA TRP A 42 -0.25 12.04 -5.69
C TRP A 42 -1.20 11.50 -4.62
N GLN A 43 -2.38 11.01 -5.01
CA GLN A 43 -3.32 10.35 -4.10
C GLN A 43 -2.77 9.05 -3.51
N ALA A 44 -1.94 8.30 -4.24
CA ALA A 44 -1.26 7.11 -3.72
C ALA A 44 0.02 7.46 -2.92
N LEU A 45 0.75 8.48 -3.37
CA LEU A 45 2.03 8.87 -2.76
C LEU A 45 1.84 9.53 -1.38
N ILE A 46 0.83 10.40 -1.20
CA ILE A 46 0.61 11.11 0.07
C ILE A 46 0.37 10.13 1.23
N PRO A 47 -0.54 9.15 1.14
CA PRO A 47 -0.71 8.13 2.19
C PRO A 47 0.53 7.28 2.41
N ALA A 48 1.29 6.96 1.36
CA ALA A 48 2.54 6.20 1.48
C ALA A 48 3.62 6.97 2.24
N VAL A 49 3.76 8.27 1.96
CA VAL A 49 4.66 9.19 2.68
C VAL A 49 4.19 9.39 4.12
N ALA A 50 2.87 9.48 4.36
CA ALA A 50 2.33 9.54 5.71
C ALA A 50 2.64 8.25 6.50
N CYS A 51 2.48 7.07 5.88
CA CYS A 51 2.89 5.79 6.46
C CYS A 51 4.38 5.80 6.84
N LEU A 52 5.24 6.26 5.93
CA LEU A 52 6.68 6.44 6.17
C LEU A 52 6.97 7.30 7.39
N TYR A 53 6.33 8.47 7.46
CA TYR A 53 6.49 9.39 8.56
C TYR A 53 6.12 8.72 9.88
N PHE A 54 4.98 8.02 9.95
CA PHE A 54 4.57 7.35 11.17
C PHE A 54 5.45 6.16 11.53
N VAL A 55 5.96 5.38 10.57
CA VAL A 55 6.96 4.32 10.83
C VAL A 55 8.24 4.92 11.43
N TYR A 56 8.78 6.00 10.85
CA TYR A 56 9.94 6.73 11.38
C TYR A 56 9.68 7.35 12.76
N ARG A 57 8.47 7.87 13.00
CA ARG A 57 8.11 8.39 14.34
C ARG A 57 8.00 7.28 15.37
N THR A 58 7.57 6.09 14.95
CA THR A 58 7.41 4.93 15.83
C THR A 58 8.77 4.35 16.24
N GLU A 59 9.79 4.43 15.39
CA GLU A 59 11.19 4.10 15.74
C GLU A 59 11.68 4.79 17.02
N LYS A 60 11.29 6.06 17.21
CA LYS A 60 11.73 6.84 18.38
C LYS A 60 11.01 6.45 19.68
N ILE A 61 9.96 5.65 19.59
CA ILE A 61 9.10 5.30 20.72
C ILE A 61 9.19 3.79 20.99
N TRP A 62 9.26 2.97 19.95
CA TRP A 62 9.28 1.50 20.00
C TRP A 62 10.58 1.05 19.33
N GLY A 63 11.55 0.62 20.13
CA GLY A 63 12.77 -0.03 19.63
C GLY A 63 12.58 -1.55 19.46
N GLY A 64 13.61 -2.23 18.98
CA GLY A 64 13.66 -3.70 18.94
C GLY A 64 12.79 -4.33 17.85
N GLU A 65 12.16 -5.46 18.16
CA GLU A 65 11.50 -6.29 17.16
C GLU A 65 10.27 -5.64 16.52
N VAL A 66 9.49 -4.87 17.28
CA VAL A 66 8.31 -4.20 16.74
C VAL A 66 8.68 -3.20 15.64
N LEU A 67 9.77 -2.46 15.83
CA LEU A 67 10.28 -1.56 14.79
C LEU A 67 10.72 -2.32 13.55
N ARG A 68 11.41 -3.46 13.73
CA ARG A 68 11.82 -4.32 12.61
C ARG A 68 10.61 -4.74 11.77
N PHE A 69 9.51 -5.14 12.40
CA PHE A 69 8.30 -5.56 11.69
C PHE A 69 7.64 -4.40 10.95
N LEU A 70 7.47 -3.26 11.63
CA LEU A 70 6.90 -2.04 11.03
C LEU A 70 7.73 -1.53 9.86
N THR A 71 9.05 -1.68 9.92
CA THR A 71 9.96 -1.31 8.84
C THR A 71 9.76 -2.18 7.61
N VAL A 72 9.61 -3.50 7.78
CA VAL A 72 9.34 -4.43 6.67
C VAL A 72 7.96 -4.17 6.06
N ILE A 73 6.93 -4.01 6.88
CA ILE A 73 5.57 -3.68 6.45
C ILE A 73 5.56 -2.36 5.67
N GLY A 74 6.13 -1.31 6.27
CA GLY A 74 6.23 0.02 5.67
C GLY A 74 6.98 -0.01 4.34
N SER A 75 8.12 -0.71 4.28
CA SER A 75 8.93 -0.86 3.07
C SER A 75 8.15 -1.50 1.92
N GLY A 76 7.37 -2.55 2.20
CA GLY A 76 6.47 -3.14 1.20
C GLY A 76 5.42 -2.16 0.69
N ILE A 77 4.78 -1.40 1.59
CA ILE A 77 3.77 -0.40 1.23
C ILE A 77 4.37 0.71 0.35
N ILE A 78 5.55 1.22 0.70
CA ILE A 78 6.24 2.27 -0.05
C ILE A 78 6.67 1.77 -1.41
N PHE A 79 7.28 0.59 -1.45
CA PHE A 79 7.73 -0.03 -2.69
C PHE A 79 6.54 -0.18 -3.64
N HIS A 80 5.40 -0.66 -3.12
CA HIS A 80 4.17 -0.74 -3.90
C HIS A 80 3.70 0.63 -4.39
N ALA A 81 3.66 1.66 -3.55
CA ALA A 81 3.22 2.99 -3.94
C ALA A 81 4.08 3.61 -5.06
N VAL A 82 5.41 3.42 -4.99
CA VAL A 82 6.34 3.87 -6.04
C VAL A 82 6.09 3.13 -7.35
N ILE A 83 5.98 1.79 -7.30
CA ILE A 83 5.69 0.97 -8.49
C ILE A 83 4.35 1.38 -9.09
N TRP A 84 3.35 1.61 -8.25
CA TRP A 84 2.02 1.97 -8.69
C TRP A 84 2.01 3.33 -9.40
N GLY A 85 2.79 4.29 -8.92
CA GLY A 85 2.99 5.55 -9.65
C GLY A 85 3.57 5.38 -11.04
N ILE A 86 4.59 4.51 -11.17
CA ILE A 86 5.21 4.21 -12.46
C ILE A 86 4.22 3.45 -13.35
N ILE A 87 3.53 2.44 -12.81
CA ILE A 87 2.64 1.55 -13.58
C ILE A 87 1.46 2.32 -14.13
N VAL A 88 0.86 3.22 -13.34
CA VAL A 88 -0.27 4.04 -13.75
C VAL A 88 0.13 4.98 -14.86
N GLN A 89 1.21 5.75 -14.67
CA GLN A 89 1.70 6.67 -15.70
C GLN A 89 2.05 5.94 -17.00
N TRP A 90 2.64 4.74 -16.88
CA TRP A 90 2.97 3.90 -18.02
C TRP A 90 1.71 3.41 -18.78
N HIS A 91 0.65 3.01 -18.07
CA HIS A 91 -0.63 2.65 -18.70
C HIS A 91 -1.27 3.85 -19.41
N ILE A 92 -1.31 5.01 -18.75
CA ILE A 92 -1.88 6.26 -19.32
C ILE A 92 -1.14 6.66 -20.60
N SER A 93 0.18 6.47 -20.63
CA SER A 93 1.02 6.82 -21.79
C SER A 93 0.89 5.83 -22.96
N GLY A 94 -0.03 4.87 -22.89
CA GLY A 94 -0.24 3.86 -23.94
C GLY A 94 0.75 2.70 -23.89
N MET A 95 1.31 2.40 -22.71
CA MET A 95 2.26 1.29 -22.48
C MET A 95 3.50 1.32 -23.39
N PRO A 96 4.24 2.45 -23.47
CA PRO A 96 5.39 2.57 -24.35
C PRO A 96 6.53 1.63 -23.93
N SER A 97 7.41 1.28 -24.86
CA SER A 97 8.70 0.68 -24.50
C SER A 97 9.55 1.66 -23.67
N LEU A 98 10.24 1.16 -22.67
CA LEU A 98 11.07 1.95 -21.75
C LEU A 98 12.35 1.16 -21.45
N LEU A 99 13.49 1.84 -21.34
CA LEU A 99 14.78 1.21 -21.02
C LEU A 99 15.19 0.05 -21.96
N GLY A 100 14.75 0.10 -23.23
CA GLY A 100 15.00 -0.97 -24.20
C GLY A 100 14.17 -2.24 -23.99
N LEU A 101 13.21 -2.24 -23.05
CA LEU A 101 12.29 -3.35 -22.81
C LEU A 101 11.00 -3.19 -23.60
N SER A 102 10.46 -4.31 -24.08
CA SER A 102 9.13 -4.35 -24.70
C SER A 102 8.03 -4.08 -23.66
N SER A 103 6.86 -3.64 -24.13
CA SER A 103 5.71 -3.37 -23.25
C SER A 103 5.27 -4.61 -22.47
N ALA A 104 5.37 -5.81 -23.07
CA ALA A 104 5.07 -7.07 -22.39
C ALA A 104 6.08 -7.37 -21.27
N ALA A 105 7.38 -7.12 -21.50
CA ALA A 105 8.41 -7.30 -20.47
C ALA A 105 8.21 -6.31 -19.31
N LEU A 106 7.89 -5.05 -19.61
CA LEU A 106 7.58 -4.03 -18.61
C LEU A 106 6.30 -4.35 -17.82
N TYR A 107 5.27 -4.85 -18.48
CA TYR A 107 4.04 -5.30 -17.83
C TYR A 107 4.35 -6.36 -16.76
N VAL A 108 5.05 -7.43 -17.15
CA VAL A 108 5.40 -8.53 -16.25
C VAL A 108 6.31 -8.03 -15.12
N LEU A 109 7.28 -7.17 -15.43
CA LEU A 109 8.20 -6.60 -14.45
C LEU A 109 7.45 -5.74 -13.41
N LEU A 110 6.64 -4.78 -13.83
CA LEU A 110 5.95 -3.84 -12.94
C LEU A 110 4.90 -4.57 -12.07
N HIS A 111 4.15 -5.53 -12.62
CA HIS A 111 3.22 -6.34 -11.84
C HIS A 111 3.95 -7.33 -10.92
N GLY A 112 5.05 -7.93 -11.37
CA GLY A 112 5.90 -8.80 -10.56
C GLY A 112 6.48 -8.06 -9.36
N MET A 113 6.96 -6.82 -9.55
CA MET A 113 7.43 -5.97 -8.45
C MET A 113 6.30 -5.64 -7.46
N SER A 114 5.07 -5.45 -7.93
CA SER A 114 3.90 -5.27 -7.04
C SER A 114 3.64 -6.53 -6.19
N ALA A 115 3.76 -7.71 -6.78
CA ALA A 115 3.65 -8.97 -6.05
C ALA A 115 4.77 -9.12 -4.99
N VAL A 116 6.00 -8.71 -5.31
CA VAL A 116 7.11 -8.66 -4.32
C VAL A 116 6.77 -7.71 -3.18
N ALA A 117 6.23 -6.52 -3.47
CA ALA A 117 5.83 -5.55 -2.47
C ALA A 117 4.76 -6.11 -1.50
N PHE A 118 3.73 -6.77 -2.04
CA PHE A 118 2.74 -7.48 -1.22
C PHE A 118 3.37 -8.62 -0.41
N GLY A 119 4.30 -9.37 -1.00
CA GLY A 119 5.06 -10.42 -0.31
C GLY A 119 5.86 -9.87 0.87
N MET A 120 6.52 -8.72 0.72
CA MET A 120 7.23 -8.04 1.80
C MET A 120 6.28 -7.62 2.92
N THR A 121 5.15 -6.98 2.58
CA THR A 121 4.14 -6.57 3.56
C THR A 121 3.57 -7.78 4.31
N ALA A 122 3.20 -8.84 3.58
CA ALA A 122 2.70 -10.08 4.17
C ALA A 122 3.75 -10.75 5.07
N TYR A 123 5.01 -10.78 4.65
CA TYR A 123 6.11 -11.31 5.46
C TYR A 123 6.32 -10.50 6.75
N GLY A 124 6.25 -9.17 6.68
CA GLY A 124 6.32 -8.28 7.84
C GLY A 124 5.20 -8.56 8.86
N PHE A 125 3.97 -8.78 8.38
CA PHE A 125 2.88 -9.22 9.24
C PHE A 125 3.08 -10.65 9.79
N TYR A 126 3.64 -11.56 8.99
CA TYR A 126 3.94 -12.92 9.41
C TYR A 126 4.93 -12.95 10.58
N ILE A 127 6.06 -12.25 10.46
CA ILE A 127 7.08 -12.23 11.54
C ILE A 127 6.54 -11.54 12.80
N PHE A 128 5.71 -10.50 12.67
CA PHE A 128 5.03 -9.88 13.81
C PHE A 128 4.05 -10.83 14.49
N TYR A 129 3.32 -11.62 13.71
CA TYR A 129 2.43 -12.64 14.24
C TYR A 129 3.19 -13.74 14.99
N GLN A 130 4.33 -14.19 14.46
CA GLN A 130 5.14 -15.22 15.12
C GLN A 130 5.72 -14.73 16.45
N SER A 131 6.28 -13.52 16.51
CA SER A 131 6.82 -12.98 17.77
C SER A 131 5.76 -12.86 18.85
N SER A 132 4.52 -12.51 18.47
CA SER A 132 3.39 -12.41 19.41
C SER A 132 2.95 -13.76 20.03
N LYS A 133 3.42 -14.89 19.49
CA LYS A 133 3.19 -16.22 20.06
C LYS A 133 4.24 -16.61 21.08
N GLU A 134 5.49 -16.25 20.84
CA GLU A 134 6.62 -16.56 21.72
C GLU A 134 6.53 -15.80 23.06
N GLU A 135 5.94 -14.60 23.03
CA GLU A 135 5.71 -13.78 24.24
C GLU A 135 4.61 -14.35 25.17
N LYS A 136 3.84 -15.34 24.72
CA LYS A 136 2.74 -15.97 25.49
C LYS A 136 3.13 -17.28 26.18
N THR A 137 4.36 -17.75 26.00
CA THR A 137 4.93 -18.94 26.65
C THR A 137 5.90 -18.55 27.73
#